data_AF-A0A939XQX5-F1
#
_entry.id   AF-A0A939XQX5-F1
#
_cell.length_a   1.000
_cell.length_b   1.000
_cell.length_c   1.000
_cell.angle_alpha   90.00
_cell.angle_beta   90.00
_cell.angle_gamma   90.00
#
_symmetry.space_group_name_H-M   'P 1'
#
loop_
_entity.id
_entity.type
_entity.pdbx_description
1 polymer ?
#
loop_
_entity_poly.entity_id
_entity_poly.type
_entity_poly.pdbx_seq_one_letter_code
_entity_poly.pdbx_strand_id
1 'polypeptide(L)'
;MIRKVLTIFLLLMTSLTCGAQVFTREVPQDMRTIFFCIVSSAENSSLDFKAQYAFIKDIGDGRGYTAGVIGFTSGTGDMLEVVKRYIALKPIDNPLAKYLPALEKVNGTPSHKGLGKKFVNAWRLAAKDKEMFLAQDSVL
;
A
#
# COMPACT_ATOMS: atom_id res chain seq x y z
N MET A 1 -30.54 -5.07 61.67
CA MET A 1 -29.21 -4.56 61.21
C MET A 1 -28.27 -5.67 60.67
N ILE A 2 -28.78 -6.78 60.11
CA ILE A 2 -27.93 -7.93 59.67
C ILE A 2 -28.05 -8.23 58.16
N ARG A 3 -28.89 -7.50 57.41
CA ARG A 3 -29.09 -7.72 55.95
C ARG A 3 -28.22 -6.85 55.03
N LYS A 4 -27.36 -5.97 55.55
CA LYS A 4 -26.49 -5.09 54.74
C LYS A 4 -25.03 -5.54 54.65
N VAL A 5 -24.66 -6.65 55.28
CA VAL A 5 -23.26 -7.15 55.31
C VAL A 5 -22.97 -8.18 54.21
N LEU A 6 -23.99 -8.73 53.55
CA LEU A 6 -23.81 -9.75 52.50
C LEU A 6 -23.59 -9.17 51.09
N THR A 7 -23.58 -7.85 50.92
CA THR A 7 -23.35 -7.19 49.62
C THR A 7 -21.90 -6.68 49.46
N ILE A 8 -21.05 -6.92 50.45
CA ILE A 8 -19.66 -6.46 50.50
C ILE A 8 -18.73 -7.68 50.55
N PHE A 9 -18.81 -8.59 49.58
CA PHE A 9 -17.78 -9.63 49.37
C PHE A 9 -17.87 -10.31 47.99
N LEU A 10 -18.17 -9.54 46.94
CA LEU A 10 -17.99 -10.00 45.56
C LEU A 10 -17.48 -8.85 44.69
N LEU A 11 -16.37 -8.25 45.13
CA LEU A 11 -15.76 -7.12 44.46
C LEU A 11 -14.25 -7.25 44.59
N LEU A 12 -13.66 -8.31 43.99
CA LEU A 12 -12.22 -8.38 43.73
C LEU A 12 -11.82 -9.51 42.77
N MET A 13 -12.42 -9.63 41.59
CA MET A 13 -11.91 -10.49 40.51
C MET A 13 -12.15 -9.87 39.13
N THR A 14 -11.80 -8.58 38.95
CA THR A 14 -11.45 -8.09 37.62
C THR A 14 -9.96 -8.33 37.47
N SER A 15 -9.64 -9.48 36.86
CA SER A 15 -8.31 -9.77 36.36
C SER A 15 -7.75 -8.54 35.65
N LEU A 16 -6.57 -8.11 36.05
CA LEU A 16 -5.66 -7.39 35.17
C LEU A 16 -5.51 -8.27 33.93
N THR A 17 -6.30 -8.02 32.89
CA THR A 17 -5.80 -8.29 31.55
C THR A 17 -4.72 -7.26 31.33
N CYS A 18 -3.48 -7.64 31.68
CA CYS A 18 -2.31 -7.07 31.06
C CYS A 18 -2.40 -7.47 29.58
N GLY A 19 -3.26 -6.78 28.84
CA GLY A 19 -3.21 -6.80 27.40
C GLY A 19 -1.83 -6.26 27.07
N ALA A 20 -0.98 -7.10 26.48
CA ALA A 20 0.22 -6.61 25.82
C ALA A 20 -0.28 -5.65 24.73
N GLN A 21 -0.29 -4.35 25.04
CA GLN A 21 -0.49 -3.31 24.05
C GLN A 21 0.75 -3.41 23.16
N VAL A 22 0.62 -4.10 22.03
CA VAL A 22 1.66 -4.08 20.99
C VAL A 22 1.73 -2.62 20.55
N PHE A 23 2.71 -1.90 21.09
CA PHE A 23 2.95 -0.51 20.74
C PHE A 23 3.61 -0.50 19.37
N THR A 24 2.80 -0.59 18.32
CA THR A 24 3.28 -0.29 16.96
C THR A 24 3.53 1.21 16.92
N ARG A 25 4.79 1.64 17.14
CA ARG A 25 5.18 3.00 16.78
C ARG A 25 5.08 3.11 15.27
N GLU A 26 4.16 3.94 14.78
CA GLU A 26 4.28 4.42 13.40
C GLU A 26 5.61 5.15 13.26
N VAL A 27 6.37 4.79 12.21
CA VAL A 27 7.61 5.47 11.88
C VAL A 27 7.26 6.91 11.46
N PRO A 28 7.89 7.93 12.07
CA PRO A 28 7.70 9.32 11.67
C PRO A 28 7.93 9.54 10.17
N GLN A 29 7.19 10.46 9.55
CA GLN A 29 7.20 10.65 8.09
C GLN A 29 8.56 11.11 7.53
N ASP A 30 9.31 11.87 8.32
CA ASP A 30 10.69 12.28 8.05
C ASP A 30 11.63 11.07 8.01
N MET A 31 11.49 10.11 8.94
CA MET A 31 12.25 8.86 8.91
C MET A 31 11.91 7.99 7.69
N ARG A 32 10.63 7.89 7.31
CA ARG A 32 10.23 7.20 6.06
C ARG A 32 10.85 7.85 4.83
N THR A 33 10.90 9.17 4.79
CA THR A 33 11.54 9.92 3.70
C THR A 33 13.02 9.60 3.60
N ILE A 34 13.75 9.60 4.74
CA ILE A 34 15.17 9.23 4.77
C ILE A 34 15.38 7.80 4.30
N PHE A 35 14.56 6.86 4.75
CA PHE A 35 14.62 5.46 4.32
C PHE A 35 14.47 5.33 2.80
N PHE A 36 13.45 5.98 2.20
CA PHE A 36 13.27 5.91 0.75
C PHE A 36 14.40 6.58 -0.03
N CYS A 37 15.00 7.66 0.49
CA CYS A 37 16.20 8.24 -0.11
C CYS A 37 17.38 7.25 -0.09
N ILE A 38 17.59 6.52 1.01
CA ILE A 38 18.64 5.50 1.12
C ILE A 38 18.40 4.37 0.12
N VAL A 39 17.19 3.81 0.07
CA VAL A 39 16.82 2.75 -0.87
C VAL A 39 16.99 3.22 -2.31
N SER A 40 16.49 4.42 -2.64
CA SER A 40 16.65 5.00 -3.97
C SER A 40 18.11 5.22 -4.36
N SER A 41 18.98 5.59 -3.41
CA SER A 41 20.40 5.75 -3.68
C SER A 41 21.07 4.42 -4.07
N ALA A 42 20.68 3.31 -3.43
CA ALA A 42 21.21 1.99 -3.71
C ALA A 42 20.67 1.40 -5.02
N GLU A 43 19.34 1.48 -5.23
CA GLU A 43 18.67 0.86 -6.37
C GLU A 43 18.76 1.70 -7.66
N ASN A 44 18.87 3.02 -7.54
CA ASN A 44 18.72 3.95 -8.66
C ASN A 44 19.79 5.06 -8.73
N SER A 45 20.80 5.06 -7.85
CA SER A 45 21.85 6.09 -7.79
C SER A 45 21.30 7.53 -7.73
N SER A 46 20.15 7.72 -7.08
CA SER A 46 19.44 9.01 -6.97
C SER A 46 18.76 9.17 -5.62
N LEU A 47 18.72 10.40 -5.09
CA LEU A 47 17.95 10.73 -3.89
C LEU A 47 16.48 11.08 -4.21
N ASP A 48 16.12 11.23 -5.49
CA ASP A 48 14.75 11.47 -5.91
C ASP A 48 13.94 10.17 -5.89
N PHE A 49 13.58 9.73 -4.68
CA PHE A 49 12.72 8.56 -4.49
C PHE A 49 11.32 8.78 -5.08
N LYS A 50 10.88 10.04 -5.25
CA LYS A 50 9.56 10.36 -5.80
C LYS A 50 9.45 9.95 -7.26
N ALA A 51 10.57 9.97 -8.00
CA ALA A 51 10.63 9.41 -9.35
C ALA A 51 10.22 7.93 -9.41
N GLN A 52 10.39 7.18 -8.31
CA GLN A 52 10.07 5.75 -8.25
C GLN A 52 8.56 5.48 -8.20
N TYR A 53 7.73 6.41 -7.70
CA TYR A 53 6.28 6.25 -7.76
C TYR A 53 5.78 6.12 -9.21
N ALA A 54 6.49 6.74 -10.16
CA ALA A 54 6.19 6.69 -11.60
C ALA A 54 6.88 5.53 -12.32
N PHE A 55 7.79 4.80 -11.66
CA PHE A 55 8.45 3.65 -12.26
C PHE A 55 7.42 2.60 -12.67
N ILE A 56 7.56 2.07 -13.88
CA ILE A 56 6.79 0.93 -14.36
C ILE A 56 7.53 0.29 -15.54
N LYS A 57 7.82 -1.00 -15.43
CA LYS A 57 8.51 -1.79 -16.44
C LYS A 57 8.23 -3.27 -16.22
N ASP A 58 8.08 -4.03 -17.30
CA ASP A 58 8.27 -5.47 -17.23
C ASP A 58 9.77 -5.77 -17.34
N ILE A 59 10.32 -6.35 -16.29
CA ILE A 59 11.75 -6.66 -16.19
C ILE A 59 12.07 -8.10 -16.63
N GLY A 60 11.07 -8.86 -17.10
CA GLY A 60 11.25 -10.20 -17.66
C GLY A 60 11.41 -11.31 -16.62
N ASP A 61 10.97 -11.07 -15.38
CA ASP A 61 11.11 -12.02 -14.27
C ASP A 61 9.86 -12.88 -14.01
N GLY A 62 8.88 -12.82 -14.92
CA GLY A 62 7.66 -13.62 -14.85
C GLY A 62 6.54 -13.03 -13.98
N ARG A 63 6.70 -11.82 -13.44
CA ARG A 63 5.66 -11.14 -12.62
C ARG A 63 4.82 -10.12 -13.41
N GLY A 64 5.11 -9.94 -14.70
CA GLY A 64 4.49 -8.93 -15.56
C GLY A 64 5.07 -7.53 -15.29
N TYR A 65 4.23 -6.50 -15.31
CA TYR A 65 4.70 -5.16 -14.96
C TYR A 65 5.09 -5.10 -13.49
N THR A 66 6.27 -4.55 -13.21
CA THR A 66 6.74 -4.11 -11.90
C THR A 66 6.70 -2.57 -11.86
N ALA A 67 6.10 -1.98 -10.83
CA ALA A 67 5.86 -0.54 -10.76
C ALA A 67 5.89 0.05 -9.34
N GLY A 68 6.06 1.36 -9.25
CA GLY A 68 5.96 2.10 -7.99
C GLY A 68 7.17 1.95 -7.07
N VAL A 69 7.05 2.55 -5.88
CA VAL A 69 8.17 2.80 -4.95
C VAL A 69 8.85 1.54 -4.41
N ILE A 70 8.15 0.41 -4.32
CA ILE A 70 8.72 -0.89 -3.88
C ILE A 70 8.62 -2.01 -4.93
N GLY A 71 8.20 -1.70 -6.16
CA GLY A 71 8.08 -2.71 -7.21
C GLY A 71 6.86 -3.63 -7.09
N PHE A 72 5.68 -3.03 -6.92
CA PHE A 72 4.39 -3.73 -7.01
C PHE A 72 4.22 -4.43 -8.36
N THR A 73 3.62 -5.63 -8.42
CA THR A 73 3.50 -6.34 -9.70
C THR A 73 2.08 -6.67 -10.13
N SER A 74 1.85 -6.65 -11.45
CA SER A 74 0.55 -7.03 -12.02
C SER A 74 0.21 -8.50 -11.81
N GLY A 75 1.23 -9.36 -11.65
CA GLY A 75 1.06 -10.80 -11.49
C GLY A 75 0.89 -11.27 -10.05
N THR A 76 1.24 -10.46 -9.04
CA THR A 76 1.18 -10.84 -7.61
C THR A 76 0.01 -10.25 -6.84
N GLY A 77 -0.78 -9.37 -7.48
CA GLY A 77 -2.02 -8.81 -6.92
C GLY A 77 -1.86 -7.54 -6.10
N ASP A 78 -0.66 -7.23 -5.63
CA ASP A 78 -0.32 -5.99 -4.93
C ASP A 78 -0.48 -4.74 -5.82
N MET A 79 -0.12 -4.80 -7.11
CA MET A 79 -0.44 -3.70 -8.05
C MET A 79 -1.95 -3.49 -8.22
N LEU A 80 -2.71 -4.59 -8.26
CA LEU A 80 -4.17 -4.54 -8.34
C LEU A 80 -4.75 -3.88 -7.07
N GLU A 81 -4.20 -4.17 -5.90
CA GLU A 81 -4.59 -3.53 -4.65
C GLU A 81 -4.30 -2.02 -4.65
N VAL A 82 -3.09 -1.60 -5.05
CA VAL A 82 -2.73 -0.18 -5.20
C VAL A 82 -3.74 0.54 -6.09
N VAL A 83 -4.09 -0.05 -7.23
CA VAL A 83 -5.04 0.56 -8.18
C VAL A 83 -6.44 0.66 -7.57
N LYS A 84 -6.92 -0.36 -6.84
CA LYS A 84 -8.21 -0.31 -6.14
C LYS A 84 -8.24 0.81 -5.09
N ARG A 85 -7.18 0.96 -4.30
CA ARG A 85 -7.08 2.03 -3.29
C ARG A 85 -7.00 3.41 -3.94
N TYR A 86 -6.24 3.54 -5.02
CA TYR A 86 -6.15 4.79 -5.76
C TYR A 86 -7.51 5.22 -6.36
N ILE A 87 -8.29 4.29 -6.90
CA ILE A 87 -9.66 4.56 -7.37
C ILE A 87 -10.56 5.01 -6.23
N ALA A 88 -10.45 4.40 -5.05
CA ALA A 88 -11.23 4.82 -3.88
C ALA A 88 -10.87 6.23 -3.40
N LEU A 89 -9.58 6.60 -3.44
CA LEU A 89 -9.11 7.93 -3.04
C LEU A 89 -9.39 9.00 -4.10
N LYS A 90 -9.38 8.64 -5.39
CA LYS A 90 -9.68 9.52 -6.53
C LYS A 90 -10.70 8.84 -7.45
N PRO A 91 -12.01 8.98 -7.17
CA PRO A 91 -13.05 8.31 -7.97
C PRO A 91 -13.35 9.01 -9.30
N ILE A 92 -13.05 10.31 -9.42
CA ILE A 92 -13.30 11.14 -10.61
C ILE A 92 -11.97 11.41 -11.32
N ASP A 93 -11.97 11.37 -12.66
CA ASP A 93 -10.80 11.62 -13.51
C ASP A 93 -9.59 10.72 -13.20
N ASN A 94 -9.86 9.47 -12.80
CA ASN A 94 -8.83 8.50 -12.51
C ASN A 94 -8.33 7.83 -13.80
N PRO A 95 -7.06 8.01 -14.20
CA PRO A 95 -6.54 7.46 -15.44
C PRO A 95 -6.40 5.93 -15.41
N LEU A 96 -6.39 5.32 -14.21
CA LEU A 96 -6.19 3.89 -14.00
C LEU A 96 -7.50 3.09 -13.87
N ALA A 97 -8.63 3.73 -13.55
CA ALA A 97 -9.92 3.07 -13.32
C ALA A 97 -10.33 2.11 -14.46
N LYS A 98 -10.15 2.52 -15.71
CA LYS A 98 -10.50 1.71 -16.89
C LYS A 98 -9.70 0.41 -17.05
N TYR A 99 -8.56 0.28 -16.36
CA TYR A 99 -7.70 -0.91 -16.43
C TYR A 99 -8.01 -1.93 -15.34
N LEU A 100 -8.89 -1.61 -14.38
CA LEU A 100 -9.23 -2.51 -13.29
C LEU A 100 -9.66 -3.91 -13.78
N PRO A 101 -10.56 -4.05 -14.78
CA PRO A 101 -10.94 -5.38 -15.27
C PRO A 101 -9.80 -6.13 -15.98
N ALA A 102 -8.83 -5.41 -16.55
CA ALA A 102 -7.67 -6.04 -17.17
C ALA A 102 -6.68 -6.54 -16.11
N LEU A 103 -6.42 -5.72 -15.07
CA LEU A 103 -5.58 -6.11 -13.94
C LEU A 103 -6.12 -7.34 -13.22
N GLU A 104 -7.44 -7.41 -12.98
CA GLU A 104 -8.07 -8.58 -12.37
C GLU A 104 -7.89 -9.86 -13.20
N LYS A 105 -7.90 -9.74 -14.54
CA LYS A 105 -7.72 -10.87 -15.45
C LYS A 105 -6.28 -11.34 -15.58
N VAL A 106 -5.30 -10.44 -15.46
CA VAL A 106 -3.87 -10.80 -15.59
C VAL A 106 -3.24 -11.20 -14.27
N ASN A 107 -3.88 -10.89 -13.13
CA ASN A 107 -3.42 -11.30 -11.81
C ASN A 107 -3.15 -12.81 -11.74
N GLY A 108 -2.02 -13.20 -11.16
CA GLY A 108 -1.50 -14.57 -11.17
C GLY A 108 -0.71 -14.95 -12.42
N THR A 109 -0.48 -14.03 -13.37
CA THR A 109 0.24 -14.30 -14.63
C THR A 109 1.18 -13.14 -15.03
N PRO A 110 2.17 -13.36 -15.91
CA PRO A 110 2.97 -12.29 -16.52
C PRO A 110 2.25 -11.55 -17.67
N SER A 111 0.97 -11.81 -17.91
CA SER A 111 0.26 -11.30 -19.10
C SER A 111 0.10 -9.77 -19.10
N HIS A 112 0.24 -9.15 -20.27
CA HIS A 112 -0.02 -7.73 -20.48
C HIS A 112 -1.38 -7.45 -21.17
N LYS A 113 -2.21 -8.47 -21.35
CA LYS A 113 -3.45 -8.38 -22.13
C LYS A 113 -4.39 -7.32 -21.53
N GLY A 114 -4.71 -6.29 -22.31
CA GLY A 114 -5.58 -5.19 -21.89
C GLY A 114 -4.89 -4.03 -21.17
N LEU A 115 -3.58 -4.10 -20.91
CA LEU A 115 -2.79 -3.04 -20.26
C LEU A 115 -1.95 -2.26 -21.30
N GLY A 116 -0.83 -2.87 -21.72
CA GLY A 116 0.09 -2.36 -22.73
C GLY A 116 0.62 -0.94 -22.48
N LYS A 117 1.10 -0.29 -23.56
CA LYS A 117 1.69 1.06 -23.52
C LYS A 117 0.75 2.13 -22.94
N LYS A 118 -0.57 1.98 -23.14
CA LYS A 118 -1.55 2.94 -22.61
C LYS A 118 -1.65 2.85 -21.09
N PHE A 119 -1.55 1.65 -20.50
CA PHE A 119 -1.49 1.48 -19.05
C PHE A 119 -0.22 2.09 -18.47
N VAL A 120 0.94 1.83 -19.08
CA VAL A 120 2.23 2.43 -18.69
C VAL A 120 2.16 3.96 -18.65
N ASN A 121 1.57 4.58 -19.67
CA ASN A 121 1.41 6.04 -19.69
C ASN A 121 0.42 6.53 -18.63
N ALA A 122 -0.67 5.78 -18.39
CA ALA A 122 -1.66 6.12 -17.36
C ALA A 122 -1.08 6.00 -15.95
N TRP A 123 -0.20 5.02 -15.70
CA TRP A 123 0.52 4.88 -14.43
C TRP A 123 1.41 6.10 -14.17
N ARG A 124 2.21 6.50 -15.16
CA ARG A 124 3.06 7.70 -15.07
C ARG A 124 2.26 8.99 -14.89
N LEU A 125 1.05 9.05 -15.44
CA LEU A 125 0.15 10.17 -15.21
C LEU A 125 -0.40 10.16 -13.78
N ALA A 126 -0.85 9.01 -13.29
CA ALA A 126 -1.34 8.84 -11.92
C ALA A 126 -0.28 9.16 -10.88
N ALA A 127 0.99 8.85 -11.15
CA ALA A 127 2.11 9.16 -10.25
C ALA A 127 2.39 10.68 -10.06
N LYS A 128 1.56 11.56 -10.63
CA LYS A 128 1.55 13.00 -10.32
C LYS A 128 0.53 13.37 -9.24
N ASP A 129 -0.41 12.47 -8.94
CA ASP A 129 -1.49 12.69 -8.00
C ASP A 129 -1.06 12.31 -6.58
N LYS A 130 -1.45 13.12 -5.59
CA LYS A 130 -1.18 12.85 -4.17
C LYS A 130 -1.86 11.56 -3.71
N GLU A 131 -3.04 11.28 -4.24
CA GLU A 131 -3.84 10.08 -3.95
C GLU A 131 -3.13 8.81 -4.42
N MET A 132 -2.32 8.88 -5.49
CA MET A 132 -1.51 7.75 -5.93
C MET A 132 -0.37 7.47 -4.96
N PHE A 133 0.23 8.52 -4.36
CA PHE A 133 1.24 8.34 -3.31
C PHE A 133 0.64 7.70 -2.08
N LEU A 134 -0.50 8.20 -1.61
CA LEU A 134 -1.24 7.63 -0.49
C LEU A 134 -1.66 6.18 -0.76
N ALA A 135 -2.08 5.87 -1.98
CA ALA A 135 -2.44 4.51 -2.37
C ALA A 135 -1.24 3.57 -2.26
N GLN A 136 -0.09 3.93 -2.86
CA GLN A 136 1.13 3.12 -2.77
C GLN A 136 1.60 2.97 -1.32
N ASP A 137 1.69 4.07 -0.57
CA ASP A 137 2.14 4.07 0.82
C ASP A 137 1.28 3.19 1.74
N SER A 138 -0.01 3.05 1.43
CA SER A 138 -0.94 2.26 2.23
C SER A 138 -0.87 0.75 1.98
N VAL A 139 -0.30 0.32 0.85
CA VAL A 139 -0.12 -1.11 0.48
C VAL A 139 1.25 -1.64 0.93
N LEU A 140 2.12 -0.75 1.43
CA LEU A 140 3.39 -1.11 2.06
C LEU A 140 3.20 -1.92 3.36
#